data_AF-A0A7V6IPB2-F1
#
_entry.id   AF-A0A7V6IPB2-F1
#
_cell.length_a   1.000
_cell.length_b   1.000
_cell.length_c   1.000
_cell.angle_alpha   90.00
_cell.angle_beta   90.00
_cell.angle_gamma   90.00
#
_symmetry.space_group_name_H-M   'P 1'
#
loop_
_entity.id
_entity.type
_entity.pdbx_description
1 polymer ?
#
loop_
_entity_poly.entity_id
_entity_poly.type
_entity_poly.pdbx_seq_one_letter_code
_entity_poly.pdbx_strand_id
1 'polypeptide(L)' 'MPVISGLEELTDDQNLVYSALENKELASSSLSEITGFGKNKVLELLETLIESGYVEKTGSGRGTKYTTRSR' A
#
# COMPACT_ATOMS: atom_id res chain seq x y z
N MET A 1 -0.77 27.20 11.04
CA MET A 1 -0.37 26.22 12.08
C MET A 1 -0.26 24.87 11.39
N PRO A 2 0.87 24.15 11.48
CA PRO A 2 1.09 22.93 10.73
C PRO A 2 0.51 21.74 11.49
N VAL A 3 -0.22 20.87 10.80
CA VAL A 3 -0.51 19.52 11.27
C VAL A 3 0.11 18.58 10.26
N ILE A 4 1.39 18.27 10.48
CA ILE A 4 2.08 17.20 9.78
C ILE A 4 1.81 15.96 10.64
N SER A 5 0.59 15.46 10.55
CA SER A 5 0.20 14.17 11.11
C SER A 5 0.35 13.17 9.98
N GLY A 6 1.49 12.48 9.89
CA GLY A 6 1.79 11.48 8.86
C GLY A 6 0.96 10.20 8.99
N LEU A 7 -0.36 10.35 9.05
CA LEU A 7 -1.42 9.34 9.07
C LEU A 7 -2.75 9.93 8.54
N GLU A 8 -2.90 11.26 8.47
CA GLU A 8 -4.07 11.94 7.87
C GLU A 8 -3.98 12.12 6.34
N GLU A 9 -2.84 11.80 5.71
CA GLU A 9 -2.66 11.98 4.26
C GLU A 9 -3.07 10.76 3.41
N LEU A 10 -3.47 9.66 4.06
CA LEU A 10 -3.96 8.48 3.36
C LEU A 10 -5.44 8.67 3.01
N THR A 11 -5.70 8.81 1.72
CA THR A 11 -7.07 8.76 1.19
C THR A 11 -7.74 7.42 1.50
N ASP A 12 -9.07 7.36 1.53
CA ASP A 12 -9.83 6.14 1.82
C ASP A 12 -9.36 4.93 0.98
N ASP A 13 -9.03 5.18 -0.29
CA ASP A 13 -8.49 4.18 -1.22
C ASP A 13 -7.12 3.62 -0.77
N GLN A 14 -6.21 4.51 -0.34
CA GLN A 14 -4.89 4.10 0.16
C GLN A 14 -5.02 3.36 1.48
N ASN A 15 -5.90 3.82 2.36
CA ASN A 15 -6.16 3.16 3.64
C ASN A 15 -6.73 1.75 3.45
N LEU A 16 -7.55 1.54 2.41
CA LEU A 16 -8.07 0.23 2.05
C LEU A 16 -6.95 -0.73 1.60
N VAL A 17 -6.05 -0.26 0.72
CA VAL A 17 -4.87 -1.01 0.26
C VAL A 17 -3.93 -1.30 1.44
N TYR A 18 -3.68 -0.30 2.28
CA TYR A 18 -2.84 -0.42 3.47
C TYR A 18 -3.43 -1.42 4.46
N SER A 19 -4.73 -1.32 4.78
CA SER A 19 -5.44 -2.26 5.66
C SER A 19 -5.45 -3.70 5.12
N ALA A 20 -5.51 -3.88 3.80
CA ALA A 20 -5.41 -5.20 3.18
C ALA A 20 -4.00 -5.82 3.35
N LEU A 21 -2.96 -4.99 3.39
CA LEU A 21 -1.57 -5.37 3.69
C LEU A 21 -1.29 -5.41 5.20
N GLU A 22 -2.12 -4.77 6.01
CA GLU A 22 -1.96 -4.72 7.46
C GLU A 22 -2.08 -6.14 8.00
N ASN A 23 -0.97 -6.67 8.53
CA ASN A 23 -0.78 -8.06 8.98
C ASN A 23 -0.43 -9.11 7.92
N LYS A 24 -0.26 -8.77 6.62
CA LYS A 24 0.11 -9.74 5.58
C LYS A 24 0.95 -9.14 4.45
N GLU A 25 1.90 -9.93 3.94
CA GLU A 25 2.63 -9.61 2.70
C GLU A 25 1.85 -10.08 1.47
N LEU A 26 1.39 -9.13 0.65
CA LEU A 26 0.56 -9.41 -0.52
C LEU A 26 1.20 -8.89 -1.82
N ALA A 27 0.89 -9.56 -2.93
CA ALA A 27 1.22 -9.08 -4.25
C ALA A 27 0.16 -8.06 -4.72
N SER A 28 0.55 -7.19 -5.67
CA SER A 28 -0.37 -6.21 -6.27
C SER A 28 -1.60 -6.86 -6.93
N SER A 29 -1.47 -8.09 -7.43
CA SER A 29 -2.60 -8.88 -7.93
C SER A 29 -3.61 -9.22 -6.84
N SER A 30 -3.14 -9.71 -5.69
CA SER A 30 -4.02 -10.06 -4.58
C SER A 30 -4.68 -8.81 -3.98
N LEU A 31 -3.94 -7.70 -3.92
CA LEU A 31 -4.49 -6.40 -3.52
C LEU A 31 -5.62 -5.94 -4.44
N SER A 32 -5.45 -6.09 -5.76
CA SER A 32 -6.49 -5.78 -6.75
C SER A 32 -7.74 -6.63 -6.55
N GLU A 33 -7.59 -7.91 -6.19
CA GLU A 33 -8.71 -8.80 -5.90
C GLU A 33 -9.41 -8.46 -4.57
N ILE A 34 -8.66 -8.12 -3.52
CA ILE A 34 -9.21 -7.80 -2.19
C ILE A 34 -9.91 -6.45 -2.18
N THR A 35 -9.27 -5.44 -2.76
CA THR A 35 -9.80 -4.07 -2.79
C THR A 35 -10.83 -3.85 -3.90
N GLY A 36 -10.86 -4.72 -4.90
CA GLY A 36 -11.66 -4.53 -6.11
C GLY A 36 -11.14 -3.41 -7.03
N PHE A 37 -9.99 -2.82 -6.72
CA PHE A 37 -9.39 -1.78 -7.56
C PHE A 37 -8.71 -2.38 -8.79
N GLY A 38 -8.72 -1.64 -9.90
CA GLY A 38 -7.98 -2.00 -11.09
C GLY A 38 -6.47 -2.03 -10.82
N LYS A 39 -5.75 -2.93 -11.50
CA LYS A 39 -4.30 -3.13 -11.34
C LYS A 39 -3.49 -1.82 -11.38
N ASN A 40 -3.86 -0.90 -12.27
CA ASN A 40 -3.19 0.39 -12.41
C ASN A 40 -3.34 1.23 -11.14
N LYS A 41 -4.58 1.37 -10.65
CA LYS A 41 -4.89 2.12 -9.43
C LYS A 41 -4.16 1.54 -8.21
N VAL A 42 -4.14 0.21 -8.07
CA VAL A 42 -3.41 -0.46 -6.99
C VAL A 42 -1.91 -0.16 -7.04
N LEU A 43 -1.31 -0.19 -8.23
CA LEU A 43 0.11 0.14 -8.41
C LEU A 43 0.40 1.59 -8.03
N GLU A 44 -0.42 2.53 -8.49
CA GLU A 44 -0.27 3.96 -8.14
C GLU A 44 -0.38 4.18 -6.62
N LEU A 45 -1.39 3.58 -5.98
CA LEU A 45 -1.58 3.66 -4.53
C LEU A 45 -0.39 3.06 -3.77
N LEU A 46 0.11 1.89 -4.22
CA LEU A 46 1.29 1.24 -3.68
C LEU A 46 2.54 2.10 -3.82
N GLU A 47 2.77 2.70 -4.98
CA GLU A 47 3.91 3.60 -5.21
C GLU A 47 3.85 4.79 -4.27
N THR A 48 2.69 5.45 -4.13
CA THR A 48 2.53 6.55 -3.17
C THR A 48 2.76 6.08 -1.73
N LEU A 49 2.22 4.92 -1.34
CA LEU A 49 2.42 4.33 -0.02
C LEU A 49 3.90 4.01 0.26
N ILE A 50 4.65 3.62 -0.76
CA ILE A 50 6.10 3.37 -0.69
C ILE A 50 6.87 4.67 -0.56
N GLU A 51 6.55 5.68 -1.37
CA GLU A 51 7.16 7.00 -1.32
C GLU A 51 6.93 7.69 0.03
N SER A 52 5.72 7.56 0.58
CA SER A 52 5.39 8.05 1.92
C SER A 52 5.99 7.20 3.05
N GLY A 53 6.54 6.02 2.74
CA GLY A 53 7.23 5.15 3.70
C GLY A 53 6.32 4.28 4.57
N TYR A 54 5.03 4.15 4.22
CA TYR A 54 4.07 3.26 4.90
C TYR A 54 4.19 1.80 4.44
N VAL A 55 4.53 1.57 3.17
CA VAL A 55 4.65 0.24 2.58
C VAL A 55 6.07 0.05 2.07
N GLU A 56 6.59 -1.17 2.19
CA GLU A 56 7.86 -1.55 1.60
C GLU A 56 7.64 -2.68 0.60
N LYS A 57 8.41 -2.65 -0.50
CA LYS A 57 8.42 -3.69 -1.52
C LYS A 57 9.45 -4.76 -1.13
N THR A 58 8.98 -5.97 -0.86
CA THR A 58 9.78 -7.08 -0.30
C THR A 58 9.85 -8.26 -1.26
N GLY A 59 10.15 -7.99 -2.54
CA GLY A 59 10.38 -9.03 -3.53
C GLY A 59 11.03 -8.51 -4.81
N SER A 60 11.72 -9.41 -5.52
CA SER A 60 12.39 -9.12 -6.79
C SER A 60 11.77 -9.95 -7.92
N GLY A 61 11.40 -9.29 -9.03
CA GLY A 61 10.85 -9.94 -10.22
C GLY A 61 9.42 -10.47 -10.05
N ARG A 62 9.19 -11.73 -10.45
CA ARG A 62 7.86 -12.39 -10.48
C ARG A 62 7.21 -12.58 -9.10
N GLY A 63 7.99 -12.48 -8.02
CA GLY A 63 7.55 -12.61 -6.63
C GLY A 63 7.50 -11.28 -5.88
N THR A 64 7.28 -10.18 -6.59
CA THR A 64 7.15 -8.87 -5.93
C THR A 64 5.98 -8.89 -4.96
N LYS A 65 6.29 -8.68 -3.68
CA LYS A 65 5.30 -8.51 -2.63
C LYS A 65 5.50 -7.17 -1.95
N TYR A 66 4.47 -6.75 -1.25
CA TYR A 66 4.44 -5.52 -0.49
C TYR A 66 4.09 -5.88 0.95
N THR A 67 4.59 -5.12 1.91
CA THR A 67 4.33 -5.30 3.35
C THR A 67 4.25 -3.94 4.00
N THR A 68 3.39 -3.78 4.99
CA THR A 68 3.33 -2.54 5.78
C THR A 68 4.57 -2.43 6.67
N ARG A 69 5.16 -1.25 6.70
CA ARG A 69 6.26 -0.94 7.61
C ARG A 69 5.69 -0.61 8.98
N SER A 70 5.38 -1.64 9.76
CA SER A 70 5.01 -1.46 11.17
C SER A 70 6.27 -1.13 11.99
N ARG A 71 6.30 0.06 12.61
CA ARG A 71 7.25 0.44 13.66
C ARG A 71 6.55 0.48 15.01
#